data_AF-A0A2P6WHU0-F1
#
_entry.id   AF-A0A2P6WHU0-F1
#
_cell.length_a   1.000
_cell.length_b   1.000
_cell.length_c   1.000
_cell.angle_alpha   90.00
_cell.angle_beta   90.00
_cell.angle_gamma   90.00
#
_symmetry.space_group_name_H-M   'P 1'
#
loop_
_entity.id
_entity.type
_entity.pdbx_description
1 polymer ?
#
loop_
_entity_poly.entity_id
_entity_poly.type
_entity_poly.pdbx_seq_one_letter_code
_entity_poly.pdbx_strand_id
1 'polypeptide(L)'
;MADTYNRRIRKVTAGGVISTVAGTGTLGYSGDGGPAISAELSQPVDVAVDSSGNLYVLDGNRVRVVGENLIPSAISISASQTSVP
;
A
#
# COMPACT_ATOMS: atom_id res chain seq x y z
N MET A 1 4.31 -1.85 -6.32
CA MET A 1 4.75 -3.07 -7.02
C MET A 1 4.41 -4.29 -6.20
N ALA A 2 3.95 -5.37 -6.84
CA ALA A 2 3.71 -6.66 -6.21
C ALA A 2 5.02 -7.48 -6.22
N ASP A 3 5.51 -7.83 -5.02
CA ASP A 3 6.71 -8.64 -4.85
C ASP A 3 6.26 -10.06 -4.46
N THR A 4 5.76 -10.77 -5.47
CA THR A 4 4.96 -12.00 -5.34
C THR A 4 5.63 -13.06 -4.47
N TYR A 5 6.90 -13.35 -4.72
CA TYR A 5 7.63 -14.41 -4.02
C TYR A 5 8.09 -14.01 -2.62
N ASN A 6 8.16 -12.71 -2.34
CA ASN A 6 8.41 -12.20 -0.99
C ASN A 6 7.13 -11.86 -0.23
N ARG A 7 5.95 -12.11 -0.82
CA ARG A 7 4.63 -11.94 -0.18
C ARG A 7 4.44 -10.54 0.39
N ARG A 8 4.86 -9.55 -0.38
CA ARG A 8 4.87 -8.14 0.02
C ARG A 8 4.39 -7.25 -1.11
N ILE A 9 3.80 -6.13 -0.73
CA ILE A 9 3.61 -4.99 -1.62
C ILE A 9 4.64 -3.94 -1.27
N ARG A 10 5.33 -3.44 -2.29
CA ARG A 10 6.44 -2.51 -2.12
C ARG A 10 6.13 -1.17 -2.79
N LYS A 11 6.61 -0.10 -2.17
CA LYS A 11 6.65 1.25 -2.74
C LYS A 11 8.09 1.57 -3.10
N VAL A 12 8.29 2.16 -4.27
CA VAL A 12 9.60 2.65 -4.74
C VAL A 12 9.45 4.14 -4.97
N THR A 13 10.30 4.94 -4.35
CA THR A 13 10.32 6.41 -4.57
C THR A 13 11.09 6.75 -5.84
N ALA A 14 10.94 7.97 -6.36
CA ALA A 14 11.74 8.45 -7.50
C ALA A 14 13.25 8.42 -7.23
N GLY A 15 13.66 8.52 -5.96
CA GLY A 15 15.06 8.36 -5.53
C GLY A 15 15.51 6.89 -5.35
N GLY A 16 14.68 5.91 -5.70
CA GLY A 16 15.03 4.48 -5.63
C GLY A 16 14.89 3.85 -4.24
N VAL A 17 14.33 4.54 -3.25
CA VAL A 17 14.12 3.98 -1.90
C VAL A 17 12.94 2.99 -1.93
N ILE A 18 13.18 1.77 -1.45
CA ILE A 18 12.16 0.71 -1.41
C ILE A 18 11.65 0.50 0.02
N SER A 19 10.33 0.59 0.22
CA SER A 19 9.67 0.28 1.49
C SER A 19 8.56 -0.76 1.33
N THR A 20 8.13 -1.38 2.43
CA THR A 20 6.97 -2.27 2.48
C THR A 20 5.72 -1.46 2.79
N VAL A 21 4.67 -1.66 1.99
CA VAL A 21 3.34 -1.07 2.22
C VAL A 21 2.40 -2.10 2.85
N ALA A 22 2.50 -3.36 2.44
CA ALA A 22 1.72 -4.45 2.99
C ALA A 22 2.53 -5.77 2.96
N GLY A 23 2.20 -6.70 3.87
CA GLY A 23 2.80 -8.03 3.88
C GLY A 23 3.92 -8.22 4.90
N THR A 24 3.82 -9.28 5.69
CA THR A 24 4.87 -9.73 6.61
C THR A 24 6.01 -10.48 5.92
N GLY A 25 5.72 -11.09 4.76
CA GLY A 25 6.59 -12.07 4.10
C GLY A 25 6.20 -13.52 4.36
N THR A 26 5.24 -13.77 5.25
CA THR A 26 4.68 -15.10 5.53
C THR A 26 3.46 -15.36 4.63
N LEU A 27 3.35 -16.59 4.10
CA LEU A 27 2.20 -17.03 3.32
C LEU A 27 1.00 -17.17 4.24
N GLY A 28 -0.09 -16.52 3.89
CA GLY A 28 -1.32 -16.62 4.65
C GLY A 28 -2.38 -15.67 4.12
N TYR A 29 -3.47 -15.58 4.89
CA TYR A 29 -4.61 -14.72 4.58
C TYR A 29 -5.13 -13.96 5.81
N SER A 30 -4.26 -13.67 6.76
CA SER A 30 -4.62 -13.02 8.02
C SER A 30 -4.39 -11.50 7.97
N GLY A 31 -4.87 -10.78 8.99
CA GLY A 31 -4.58 -9.37 9.22
C GLY A 31 -5.55 -8.36 8.58
N ASP A 32 -6.62 -8.82 7.92
CA ASP A 32 -7.67 -7.94 7.42
C ASP A 32 -8.31 -7.14 8.57
N GLY A 33 -8.58 -5.85 8.32
CA GLY A 33 -9.05 -4.90 9.34
C GLY A 33 -7.96 -4.33 10.26
N GLY A 34 -6.73 -4.85 10.18
CA GLY A 34 -5.56 -4.34 10.92
C GLY A 34 -4.57 -3.55 10.06
N PRO A 35 -3.38 -3.23 10.59
CA PRO A 35 -2.32 -2.59 9.82
C PRO A 35 -1.85 -3.47 8.66
N ALA A 36 -1.83 -2.91 7.44
CA ALA A 36 -1.46 -3.61 6.21
C ALA A 36 -0.06 -4.26 6.27
N ILE A 37 0.90 -3.64 6.97
CA ILE A 37 2.25 -4.20 7.16
C ILE A 37 2.27 -5.50 7.98
N SER A 38 1.21 -5.76 8.74
CA SER A 38 1.04 -6.97 9.56
C SER A 38 0.18 -8.04 8.87
N ALA A 39 -0.38 -7.75 7.68
CA ALA A 39 -1.16 -8.72 6.93
C ALA A 39 -0.27 -9.82 6.34
N GLU A 40 -0.78 -11.05 6.33
CA GLU A 40 -0.17 -12.15 5.57
C GLU A 40 -0.81 -12.19 4.17
N LEU A 41 0.06 -12.21 3.16
CA LEU A 41 -0.32 -12.27 1.75
C LEU A 41 0.07 -13.64 1.21
N SER A 42 -0.73 -14.18 0.29
CA SER A 42 -0.48 -15.49 -0.30
C SER A 42 0.34 -15.36 -1.57
N GLN A 43 -0.17 -14.59 -2.53
CA GLN A 43 0.42 -14.44 -3.85
C GLN A 43 -0.01 -13.09 -4.45
N PRO A 44 0.53 -11.96 -3.96
CA PRO A 44 0.24 -10.67 -4.56
C PRO A 44 0.80 -10.64 -5.99
N VAL A 45 -0.06 -10.44 -6.99
CA VAL A 45 0.32 -10.47 -8.42
C VAL A 45 0.23 -9.10 -9.08
N ASP A 46 -0.67 -8.23 -8.62
CA ASP A 46 -0.86 -6.91 -9.23
C ASP A 46 -1.40 -5.88 -8.23
N VAL A 47 -1.27 -4.60 -8.58
CA VAL A 47 -1.77 -3.47 -7.81
C VAL A 47 -2.37 -2.36 -8.68
N ALA A 48 -3.41 -1.72 -8.17
CA ALA A 48 -4.00 -0.51 -8.76
C ALA A 48 -4.26 0.54 -7.69
N VAL A 49 -4.25 1.81 -8.07
CA VAL A 49 -4.52 2.94 -7.15
C VAL A 49 -5.67 3.77 -7.71
N ASP A 50 -6.64 4.12 -6.88
CA ASP A 50 -7.73 5.02 -7.26
C ASP A 50 -7.39 6.50 -7.06
N SER A 51 -8.28 7.40 -7.47
CA SER A 51 -8.10 8.86 -7.31
C SER A 51 -8.11 9.34 -5.87
N SER A 52 -8.59 8.51 -4.94
CA SER A 52 -8.59 8.76 -3.50
C SER A 52 -7.37 8.15 -2.83
N GLY A 53 -6.43 7.57 -3.58
CA GLY A 53 -5.19 6.98 -3.10
C GLY A 53 -5.33 5.59 -2.49
N ASN A 54 -6.50 4.95 -2.55
CA ASN A 54 -6.63 3.58 -2.06
C ASN A 54 -5.84 2.62 -2.97
N LEU A 55 -5.08 1.73 -2.36
CA LEU A 55 -4.30 0.72 -3.06
C LEU A 55 -5.05 -0.61 -3.07
N TYR A 56 -5.46 -1.03 -4.26
CA TYR A 56 -6.05 -2.35 -4.50
C TYR A 56 -4.95 -3.34 -4.82
N VAL A 57 -5.04 -4.52 -4.21
CA VAL A 57 -4.05 -5.59 -4.32
C VAL A 57 -4.75 -6.87 -4.78
N LEU A 58 -4.30 -7.44 -5.89
CA LEU A 58 -4.72 -8.80 -6.28
C LEU A 58 -3.80 -9.82 -5.59
N ASP A 59 -4.31 -10.43 -4.52
CA ASP A 59 -3.63 -11.44 -3.69
C ASP A 59 -4.18 -12.84 -4.01
N GLY A 60 -3.57 -13.50 -4.99
CA GLY A 60 -4.08 -14.74 -5.57
C GLY A 60 -5.43 -14.53 -6.25
N ASN A 61 -6.48 -15.13 -5.70
CA ASN A 61 -7.86 -14.98 -6.16
C ASN A 61 -8.69 -13.96 -5.34
N ARG A 62 -8.03 -13.16 -4.50
CA ARG A 62 -8.67 -12.15 -3.64
C ARG A 62 -8.24 -10.76 -4.05
N VAL A 63 -9.18 -9.82 -4.01
CA VAL A 63 -8.88 -8.39 -4.07
C VAL A 63 -8.93 -7.84 -2.66
N ARG A 64 -7.83 -7.23 -2.22
CA ARG A 64 -7.74 -6.51 -0.95
C ARG A 64 -7.57 -5.02 -1.18
N VAL A 65 -7.96 -4.21 -0.21
CA VAL A 65 -7.79 -2.75 -0.23
C VAL A 65 -6.94 -2.31 0.95
N VAL A 66 -5.96 -1.44 0.69
CA VAL A 66 -5.18 -0.72 1.69
C VAL A 66 -5.57 0.76 1.59
N GLY A 67 -6.28 1.25 2.60
CA GLY A 67 -6.72 2.65 2.66
C GLY A 67 -5.60 3.64 2.96
N GLU A 68 -5.81 4.91 2.59
CA GLU A 68 -4.79 5.98 2.64
C GLU A 68 -4.11 6.21 3.99
N ASN A 69 -4.66 5.76 5.11
CA ASN A 69 -4.03 5.95 6.42
C ASN A 69 -2.74 5.13 6.64
N LEU A 70 -2.31 4.29 5.68
CA LEU A 70 -1.18 3.37 5.84
C LEU A 70 -0.12 3.43 4.72
N ILE A 71 -0.38 4.16 3.63
CA ILE A 71 0.67 4.58 2.71
C ILE A 71 1.17 5.92 3.23
N PRO A 72 2.41 6.05 3.74
CA PRO A 72 2.94 7.35 4.10
C PRO A 72 2.91 8.21 2.84
N SER A 73 1.92 9.10 2.77
CA SER A 73 1.86 10.20 1.84
C SER A 73 3.13 10.99 2.15
N ALA A 74 4.02 11.01 1.17
CA ALA A 74 5.05 12.02 1.16
C ALA A 74 4.29 13.35 1.23
N ILE A 75 4.52 14.08 2.32
CA ILE A 75 4.14 15.50 2.47
C ILE A 75 2.62 15.72 2.40
N SER A 76 1.96 15.73 3.56
CA SER A 76 0.80 16.58 3.75
C SER A 76 1.27 18.03 3.57
N ILE A 77 1.19 18.56 2.35
CA ILE A 77 1.35 19.99 2.11
C ILE A 77 0.11 20.61 2.75
N SER A 78 0.30 21.37 3.82
CA SER A 78 -0.72 22.22 4.41
C SER A 78 -1.50 22.89 3.29
N ALA A 79 -2.84 22.80 3.35
CA ALA A 79 -3.71 23.57 2.48
C ALA A 79 -3.21 25.02 2.42
N SER A 80 -2.95 25.47 1.20
CA SER A 80 -2.74 26.87 0.86
C SER A 80 -3.95 27.68 1.33
N GLN A 81 -3.86 28.33 2.49
CA GLN A 81 -4.65 29.53 2.74
C GLN A 81 -3.99 30.68 2.01
N THR A 82 -4.30 30.78 0.72
CA THR A 82 -4.23 32.03 -0.03
C THR A 82 -5.63 32.62 -0.07
N SER A 83 -5.83 33.78 0.55
CA SER A 83 -6.84 34.80 0.20
C SER A 83 -6.88 35.85 1.34
N VAL A 84 -6.73 37.17 1.19
CA VAL A 84 -6.53 38.16 0.11
C VAL A 84 -5.99 39.44 0.84
N PRO A 85 -5.76 40.57 0.14
CA PRO A 85 -4.52 41.36 0.22
C PRO A 85 -4.19 42.03 1.56
#